data_AF-A0A1Q5LHK2-F1
#
_entry.id   AF-A0A1Q5LHK2-F1
#
_cell.length_a   1.000
_cell.length_b   1.000
_cell.length_c   1.000
_cell.angle_alpha   90.00
_cell.angle_beta   90.00
_cell.angle_gamma   90.00
#
_symmetry.space_group_name_H-M   'P 1'
#
loop_
_entity.id
_entity.type
_entity.pdbx_description
1 polymer ?
#
loop_
_entity_poly.entity_id
_entity_poly.type
_entity_poly.pdbx_seq_one_letter_code
_entity_poly.pdbx_strand_id
1 'polypeptide(L)'
;MHRWQRALAASAVLATVPALLWTMHSHVFALHVLTALSVAVPLFLPHRPVAFTRACLIVGLALLPWGVLGLFLAMFLFWPAALLLLLAAFADPRRSRWAARITAGAGALLMAGVLAGTAAYCWHFYVHPALAEPHTFRAVTHPDAYLDSLGVHETRLQELGATGVTGTWTDELPYLDVSFPESLPEDRRTALKEAIAKIPGVTRVELCPVRECG
;
A
#
# COMPACT_ATOMS: atom_id res chain seq x y z
N MET A 1 -29.42 17.58 -9.47
CA MET A 1 -28.40 17.30 -8.42
C MET A 1 -27.48 18.48 -8.30
N HIS A 2 -26.98 18.76 -7.10
CA HIS A 2 -25.98 19.82 -6.92
C HIS A 2 -24.57 19.32 -7.28
N ARG A 3 -23.69 20.22 -7.73
CA ARG A 3 -22.31 19.88 -8.10
C ARG A 3 -21.53 19.22 -6.96
N TRP A 4 -21.77 19.64 -5.71
CA TRP A 4 -21.11 19.08 -4.52
C TRP A 4 -21.46 17.61 -4.27
N GLN A 5 -22.72 17.21 -4.42
CA GLN A 5 -23.12 15.82 -4.25
C GLN A 5 -22.42 14.91 -5.27
N ARG A 6 -22.35 15.37 -6.52
CA ARG A 6 -21.67 14.62 -7.59
C ARG A 6 -20.17 14.57 -7.36
N ALA A 7 -19.56 15.68 -6.94
CA ALA A 7 -18.14 15.74 -6.61
C ALA A 7 -17.79 14.74 -5.48
N LEU A 8 -18.56 14.73 -4.38
CA LEU A 8 -18.33 13.79 -3.28
C LEU A 8 -18.53 12.33 -3.70
N ALA A 9 -19.55 12.02 -4.50
CA ALA A 9 -19.72 10.66 -5.03
C ALA A 9 -18.58 10.25 -5.98
N ALA A 10 -18.06 11.17 -6.80
CA ALA A 10 -16.89 10.92 -7.62
C ALA A 10 -15.63 10.70 -6.75
N SER A 11 -15.45 11.49 -5.69
CA SER A 11 -14.39 11.28 -4.70
C SER A 11 -14.52 9.93 -4.02
N ALA A 12 -15.74 9.46 -3.73
CA ALA A 12 -15.96 8.13 -3.16
C ALA A 12 -15.43 7.02 -4.08
N VAL A 13 -15.67 7.13 -5.39
CA VAL A 13 -15.11 6.19 -6.38
C VAL A 13 -13.59 6.28 -6.43
N LEU A 14 -13.02 7.48 -6.46
CA LEU A 14 -11.56 7.68 -6.44
C LEU A 14 -10.91 7.12 -5.17
N ALA A 15 -11.59 7.21 -4.02
CA ALA A 15 -11.11 6.65 -2.76
C ALA A 15 -11.00 5.12 -2.76
N THR A 16 -11.61 4.42 -3.74
CA THR A 16 -11.46 2.97 -3.90
C THR A 16 -10.15 2.58 -4.60
N VAL A 17 -9.53 3.51 -5.34
CA VAL A 17 -8.34 3.22 -6.15
C VAL A 17 -7.17 2.68 -5.32
N PRO A 18 -6.79 3.28 -4.17
CA PRO A 18 -5.72 2.73 -3.33
C PRO A 18 -5.99 1.29 -2.89
N ALA A 19 -7.24 0.96 -2.54
CA ALA A 19 -7.63 -0.39 -2.12
C ALA A 19 -7.49 -1.41 -3.26
N LEU A 20 -7.88 -1.03 -4.48
CA LEU A 20 -7.73 -1.88 -5.67
C LEU A 20 -6.26 -2.09 -6.02
N LEU A 21 -5.45 -1.03 -5.99
CA LEU A 21 -4.01 -1.13 -6.24
C LEU A 21 -3.33 -2.03 -5.21
N TRP A 22 -3.69 -1.88 -3.94
CA TRP A 22 -3.16 -2.72 -2.86
C TRP A 22 -3.47 -4.21 -3.08
N THR A 23 -4.65 -4.53 -3.59
CA THR A 23 -5.15 -5.90 -3.68
C THR A 23 -5.01 -6.52 -5.06
N MET A 24 -4.34 -5.84 -6.00
CA MET A 24 -4.21 -6.25 -7.40
C MET A 24 -3.68 -7.68 -7.57
N HIS A 25 -2.77 -8.12 -6.72
CA HIS A 25 -2.16 -9.45 -6.77
C HIS A 25 -2.81 -10.46 -5.81
N SER A 26 -3.90 -10.09 -5.14
CA SER A 26 -4.57 -10.94 -4.16
C SER A 26 -5.65 -11.80 -4.81
N HIS A 27 -5.87 -13.02 -4.30
CA HIS A 27 -6.98 -13.89 -4.72
C HIS A 27 -8.36 -13.27 -4.51
N VAL A 28 -8.48 -12.26 -3.65
CA VAL A 28 -9.73 -11.55 -3.39
C VAL A 28 -9.92 -10.30 -4.24
N PHE A 29 -9.05 -10.04 -5.22
CA PHE A 29 -9.12 -8.86 -6.10
C PHE A 29 -10.48 -8.73 -6.80
N ALA A 30 -11.03 -9.83 -7.33
CA ALA A 30 -12.34 -9.82 -7.99
C ALA A 30 -13.47 -9.31 -7.07
N LEU A 31 -13.44 -9.70 -5.79
CA LEU A 31 -14.40 -9.23 -4.79
C LEU A 31 -14.25 -7.72 -4.53
N HIS A 32 -13.01 -7.22 -4.48
CA HIS A 32 -12.73 -5.79 -4.35
C HIS A 32 -13.23 -4.99 -5.56
N VAL A 33 -13.05 -5.51 -6.78
CA VAL A 33 -13.58 -4.88 -8.02
C VAL A 33 -15.10 -4.80 -7.98
N LEU A 34 -15.79 -5.87 -7.60
CA LEU A 34 -17.26 -5.87 -7.45
C LEU A 34 -17.72 -4.85 -6.41
N THR A 35 -17.00 -4.75 -5.29
CA THR A 35 -17.27 -3.77 -4.24
C THR A 35 -17.08 -2.34 -4.77
N ALA A 36 -15.99 -2.06 -5.48
CA ALA A 36 -15.73 -0.76 -6.09
C ALA A 36 -16.78 -0.38 -7.15
N LEU A 37 -17.25 -1.33 -7.96
CA LEU A 37 -18.32 -1.10 -8.94
C LEU A 37 -19.63 -0.68 -8.25
N SER A 38 -19.94 -1.25 -7.09
CA SER A 38 -21.12 -0.85 -6.31
C SER A 38 -21.06 0.61 -5.84
N VAL A 39 -19.86 1.12 -5.52
CA VAL A 39 -19.62 2.54 -5.15
C VAL A 39 -19.93 3.48 -6.31
N ALA A 40 -19.73 3.03 -7.56
CA ALA A 40 -19.99 3.85 -8.75
C ALA A 40 -21.49 3.96 -9.11
N VAL A 41 -22.36 3.08 -8.58
CA VAL A 41 -23.80 3.03 -8.90
C VAL A 41 -24.50 4.40 -8.83
N PRO A 42 -24.31 5.24 -7.79
CA PRO A 42 -24.97 6.54 -7.73
C PRO A 42 -24.59 7.47 -8.89
N LEU A 43 -23.38 7.38 -9.44
CA LEU A 43 -22.94 8.25 -10.55
C LEU A 43 -23.76 8.04 -11.83
N PHE A 44 -24.37 6.85 -12.00
CA PHE A 44 -25.25 6.53 -13.13
C PHE A 44 -26.69 7.07 -12.97
N LEU A 45 -26.98 7.81 -11.90
CA LEU A 45 -28.30 8.42 -11.64
C LEU A 45 -28.29 9.96 -11.76
N PRO A 46 -27.71 10.57 -12.82
CA PRO A 46 -27.43 12.00 -12.88
C PRO A 46 -28.68 12.90 -12.90
N HIS A 47 -29.85 12.36 -13.25
CA HIS A 47 -31.10 13.11 -13.45
C HIS A 47 -32.18 12.74 -12.42
N ARG A 48 -31.88 11.82 -11.49
CA ARG A 48 -32.85 11.34 -10.48
C ARG A 48 -32.33 11.62 -9.07
N PRO A 49 -32.53 12.84 -8.53
CA PRO A 49 -31.93 13.25 -7.26
C PRO A 49 -32.35 12.36 -6.08
N VAL A 50 -33.62 11.96 -6.02
CA VAL A 50 -34.13 11.07 -4.97
C VAL A 50 -33.49 9.67 -5.06
N ALA A 51 -33.39 9.12 -6.28
CA ALA A 51 -32.78 7.81 -6.50
C ALA A 51 -31.28 7.83 -6.16
N PHE A 52 -30.58 8.91 -6.51
CA PHE A 52 -29.18 9.11 -6.14
C PHE A 52 -28.96 9.14 -4.64
N THR A 53 -29.72 9.96 -3.91
CA THR A 53 -29.58 10.05 -2.45
C THR A 53 -29.85 8.69 -1.81
N ARG A 54 -30.88 7.97 -2.26
CA ARG A 54 -31.16 6.60 -1.80
C ARG A 54 -30.01 5.64 -2.12
N ALA A 55 -29.48 5.68 -3.34
CA ALA A 55 -28.35 4.83 -3.73
C ALA A 55 -27.11 5.11 -2.87
N CYS A 56 -26.77 6.38 -2.64
CA CYS A 56 -25.67 6.77 -1.76
C CYS A 56 -25.86 6.24 -0.32
N LEU A 57 -27.08 6.37 0.22
CA LEU A 57 -27.39 5.87 1.57
C LEU A 57 -27.33 4.35 1.64
N ILE A 58 -27.94 3.64 0.69
CA ILE A 58 -27.98 2.17 0.65
C ILE A 58 -26.56 1.61 0.52
N VAL A 59 -25.80 2.08 -0.46
CA VAL A 59 -24.44 1.60 -0.71
C VAL A 59 -23.52 2.00 0.45
N GLY A 60 -23.58 3.25 0.92
CA GLY A 60 -22.77 3.70 2.05
C GLY A 60 -23.06 2.92 3.34
N LEU A 61 -24.33 2.70 3.68
CA LEU A 61 -24.72 1.93 4.86
C LEU A 61 -24.42 0.44 4.72
N ALA A 62 -24.49 -0.13 3.51
CA ALA A 62 -24.11 -1.54 3.28
C ALA A 62 -22.60 -1.75 3.41
N LEU A 63 -21.79 -0.79 2.96
CA LEU A 63 -20.32 -0.88 3.01
C LEU A 63 -19.74 -0.83 4.43
N LEU A 64 -20.40 -0.13 5.36
CA LEU A 64 -19.94 -0.05 6.75
C LEU A 64 -19.85 -1.43 7.44
N PRO A 65 -20.94 -2.21 7.58
CA PRO A 65 -20.88 -3.56 8.14
C PRO A 65 -20.09 -4.52 7.24
N TRP A 66 -20.10 -4.31 5.91
CA TRP A 66 -19.26 -5.09 5.00
C TRP A 66 -17.77 -4.98 5.33
N GLY A 67 -17.30 -3.77 5.64
CA GLY A 67 -15.93 -3.58 6.09
C GLY A 67 -15.62 -4.17 7.48
N VAL A 68 -16.61 -4.25 8.38
CA VAL A 68 -16.45 -4.95 9.68
C VAL A 68 -16.31 -6.46 9.47
N LEU A 69 -17.20 -7.06 8.67
CA LEU A 69 -17.16 -8.50 8.37
C LEU A 69 -15.91 -8.89 7.60
N GLY A 70 -15.41 -8.00 6.74
CA GLY A 70 -14.22 -8.23 5.93
C GLY A 70 -12.93 -7.68 6.51
N LEU A 71 -12.80 -7.52 7.84
CA LEU A 71 -11.54 -7.10 8.46
C LEU A 71 -10.37 -8.03 8.06
N PHE A 72 -10.65 -9.33 7.94
CA PHE A 72 -9.71 -10.35 7.47
C PHE A 72 -9.38 -10.27 5.97
N LEU A 73 -10.22 -9.62 5.17
CA LEU A 73 -10.10 -9.51 3.72
C LEU A 73 -9.77 -8.08 3.26
N ALA A 74 -9.30 -7.22 4.18
CA ALA A 74 -9.03 -5.81 3.93
C ALA A 74 -10.23 -4.99 3.40
N MET A 75 -11.47 -5.43 3.63
CA MET A 75 -12.68 -4.70 3.19
C MET A 75 -12.84 -3.35 3.89
N PHE A 76 -12.20 -3.16 5.05
CA PHE A 76 -12.20 -1.86 5.76
C PHE A 76 -11.60 -0.72 4.91
N LEU A 77 -10.78 -1.03 3.89
CA LEU A 77 -10.22 -0.05 2.96
C LEU A 77 -11.31 0.72 2.17
N PHE A 78 -12.54 0.19 2.10
CA PHE A 78 -13.68 0.87 1.46
C PHE A 78 -14.47 1.80 2.39
N TRP A 79 -14.14 1.87 3.69
CA TRP A 79 -14.83 2.77 4.62
C TRP A 79 -14.77 4.25 4.25
N PRO A 80 -13.64 4.80 3.74
CA PRO A 80 -13.63 6.18 3.27
C PRO A 80 -14.64 6.42 2.14
N ALA A 81 -14.77 5.47 1.21
CA ALA A 81 -15.78 5.55 0.14
C ALA A 81 -17.20 5.49 0.71
N ALA A 82 -17.45 4.62 1.69
CA ALA A 82 -18.74 4.53 2.39
C ALA A 82 -19.13 5.86 3.04
N LEU A 83 -18.22 6.47 3.80
CA LEU A 83 -18.44 7.76 4.45
C LEU A 83 -18.63 8.89 3.44
N LEU A 84 -17.85 8.92 2.34
CA LEU A 84 -18.02 9.91 1.27
C LEU A 84 -19.39 9.81 0.60
N LEU A 85 -19.92 8.60 0.37
CA LEU A 85 -21.27 8.40 -0.14
C LEU A 85 -22.33 8.89 0.84
N LEU A 86 -22.20 8.59 2.13
CA LEU A 86 -23.12 9.11 3.15
C LEU A 86 -23.10 10.64 3.18
N LEU A 87 -21.93 11.28 3.13
CA LEU A 87 -21.81 12.73 3.05
C LEU A 87 -22.41 13.30 1.75
N ALA A 88 -22.23 12.62 0.61
CA ALA A 88 -22.82 13.01 -0.67
C ALA A 88 -24.37 13.04 -0.62
N ALA A 89 -24.99 12.14 0.14
CA ALA A 89 -26.43 12.11 0.33
C ALA A 89 -26.97 13.38 1.01
N PHE A 90 -26.18 13.99 1.91
CA PHE A 90 -26.57 15.17 2.69
C PHE A 90 -26.03 16.51 2.14
N ALA A 91 -25.20 16.49 1.10
CA ALA A 91 -24.58 17.68 0.52
C ALA A 91 -25.49 18.52 -0.41
N ASP A 92 -26.82 18.44 -0.29
CA ASP A 92 -27.75 19.24 -1.09
C ASP A 92 -28.00 20.63 -0.43
N PRO A 93 -27.51 21.73 -1.04
CA PRO A 93 -27.70 23.07 -0.49
C PRO A 93 -29.15 23.57 -0.55
N ARG A 94 -30.03 22.90 -1.32
CA ARG A 94 -31.46 23.25 -1.40
C ARG A 94 -32.20 22.97 -0.10
N ARG A 95 -31.71 22.00 0.69
CA ARG A 95 -32.30 21.63 1.99
C ARG A 95 -31.72 22.45 3.14
N SER A 96 -30.39 22.63 3.15
CA SER A 96 -29.70 23.53 4.07
C SER A 96 -28.32 23.89 3.53
N ARG A 97 -28.08 25.19 3.34
CA ARG A 97 -26.78 25.70 2.85
C ARG A 97 -25.65 25.41 3.84
N TRP A 98 -25.93 25.49 5.14
CA TRP A 98 -24.94 25.23 6.19
C TRP A 98 -24.56 23.76 6.26
N ALA A 99 -25.55 22.86 6.30
CA ALA A 99 -25.29 21.42 6.32
C ALA A 99 -24.52 20.96 5.06
N ALA A 100 -24.87 21.51 3.89
CA ALA A 100 -24.17 21.20 2.64
C ALA A 100 -22.70 21.65 2.66
N ARG A 101 -22.38 22.79 3.29
CA ARG A 101 -20.99 23.25 3.45
C ARG A 101 -20.21 22.37 4.41
N ILE A 102 -20.81 22.01 5.55
CA ILE A 102 -20.16 21.15 6.56
C ILE A 102 -19.88 19.77 5.97
N THR A 103 -20.86 19.17 5.28
CA THR A 103 -20.71 17.84 4.65
C THR A 103 -19.69 17.86 3.52
N ALA A 104 -19.67 18.90 2.68
CA ALA A 104 -18.65 19.08 1.65
C ALA A 104 -17.25 19.26 2.25
N GLY A 105 -17.12 20.07 3.31
CA GLY A 105 -15.86 20.28 4.03
C GLY A 105 -15.34 19.00 4.68
N ALA A 106 -16.21 18.26 5.38
CA ALA A 106 -15.89 16.97 5.97
C ALA A 106 -15.44 15.95 4.91
N GLY A 107 -16.14 15.90 3.77
CA GLY A 107 -15.76 15.01 2.67
C GLY A 107 -14.43 15.38 2.02
N ALA A 108 -14.14 16.68 1.88
CA ALA A 108 -12.85 17.15 1.40
C ALA A 108 -11.71 16.78 2.36
N LEU A 109 -11.91 16.97 3.68
CA LEU A 109 -10.93 16.59 4.70
C LEU A 109 -10.69 15.07 4.72
N LEU A 110 -11.76 14.28 4.63
CA LEU A 110 -11.66 12.82 4.56
C LEU A 110 -10.86 12.38 3.34
N MET A 111 -11.16 12.92 2.16
CA MET A 111 -10.42 12.59 0.93
C MET A 111 -8.96 13.02 1.01
N ALA A 112 -8.67 14.21 1.55
CA ALA A 112 -7.31 14.67 1.78
C ALA A 112 -6.54 13.71 2.72
N GLY A 113 -7.18 13.23 3.78
CA GLY A 113 -6.62 12.22 4.68
C GLY A 113 -6.30 10.89 3.97
N VAL A 114 -7.21 10.40 3.12
CA VAL A 114 -6.97 9.18 2.31
C VAL A 114 -5.78 9.37 1.38
N LEU A 115 -5.71 10.50 0.67
CA LEU A 115 -4.62 10.79 -0.25
C LEU A 115 -3.29 10.94 0.48
N ALA A 116 -3.26 11.67 1.59
CA ALA A 116 -2.06 11.84 2.41
C ALA A 116 -1.59 10.50 3.00
N GLY A 117 -2.51 9.69 3.52
CA GLY A 117 -2.21 8.36 4.04
C GLY A 117 -1.67 7.42 2.96
N THR A 118 -2.28 7.44 1.77
CA THR A 118 -1.81 6.65 0.62
C THR A 118 -0.44 7.11 0.15
N ALA A 119 -0.20 8.43 0.07
CA ALA A 119 1.08 9.00 -0.31
C ALA A 119 2.18 8.67 0.72
N ALA A 120 1.87 8.78 2.02
CA ALA A 120 2.79 8.42 3.09
C ALA A 120 3.13 6.93 3.06
N TYR A 121 2.14 6.07 2.83
CA TYR A 121 2.35 4.63 2.64
C TYR A 121 3.27 4.37 1.43
N CYS A 122 2.95 4.94 0.27
CA CYS A 122 3.76 4.75 -0.94
C CYS A 122 5.19 5.27 -0.75
N TRP A 123 5.32 6.40 -0.06
CA TRP A 123 6.61 6.95 0.31
C TRP A 123 7.40 5.98 1.19
N HIS A 124 6.81 5.51 2.29
CA HIS A 124 7.54 4.71 3.26
C HIS A 124 7.90 3.31 2.76
N PHE A 125 7.03 2.68 1.97
CA PHE A 125 7.17 1.27 1.60
C PHE A 125 7.68 1.03 0.18
N TYR A 126 7.58 2.01 -0.73
CA TYR A 126 8.05 1.83 -2.11
C TYR A 126 9.09 2.88 -2.51
N VAL A 127 8.80 4.17 -2.29
CA VAL A 127 9.66 5.23 -2.84
C VAL A 127 10.91 5.44 -1.98
N HIS A 128 10.77 5.58 -0.67
CA HIS A 128 11.89 5.81 0.23
C HIS A 128 12.85 4.61 0.27
N PRO A 129 12.42 3.34 0.29
CA PRO A 129 13.34 2.21 0.18
C PRO A 129 14.08 2.19 -1.18
N ALA A 130 13.38 2.48 -2.28
CA ALA A 130 14.00 2.52 -3.61
C ALA A 130 14.95 3.73 -3.81
N LEU A 131 14.74 4.82 -3.06
CA LEU A 131 15.59 6.01 -3.09
C LEU A 131 16.67 6.00 -1.99
N ALA A 132 16.44 5.28 -0.90
CA ALA A 132 17.45 5.00 0.08
C ALA A 132 18.43 4.07 -0.62
N GLU A 133 19.65 4.54 -0.84
CA GLU A 133 20.72 3.76 -1.44
C GLU A 133 21.53 3.09 -0.31
N PRO A 134 21.10 1.96 0.29
CA PRO A 134 22.08 0.98 0.59
C PRO A 134 22.37 0.22 -0.69
N HIS A 135 23.61 0.26 -1.13
CA HIS A 135 24.08 -0.76 -2.04
C HIS A 135 23.82 -2.13 -1.40
N THR A 136 23.31 -3.08 -2.18
CA THR A 136 22.97 -4.41 -1.68
C THR A 136 23.92 -5.43 -2.28
N PHE A 137 24.61 -6.19 -1.44
CA PHE A 137 25.24 -7.42 -1.89
C PHE A 137 24.18 -8.53 -1.90
N ARG A 138 23.93 -9.10 -3.08
CA ARG A 138 23.09 -10.30 -3.23
C ARG A 138 23.98 -11.53 -3.21
N ALA A 139 23.75 -12.40 -2.24
CA ALA A 139 24.46 -13.66 -2.09
C ALA A 139 23.52 -14.83 -2.43
N VAL A 140 23.83 -15.57 -3.48
CA VAL A 140 23.05 -16.76 -3.88
C VAL A 140 23.45 -17.93 -2.98
N THR A 141 22.47 -18.53 -2.31
CA THR A 141 22.68 -19.60 -1.33
C THR A 141 22.11 -20.94 -1.81
N HIS A 142 22.69 -22.04 -1.35
CA HIS A 142 22.07 -23.35 -1.50
C HIS A 142 20.84 -23.51 -0.59
N PRO A 143 19.77 -24.18 -1.05
CA PRO A 143 18.54 -24.37 -0.28
C PRO A 143 18.74 -24.94 1.13
N ASP A 144 19.66 -25.90 1.27
CA ASP A 144 19.90 -26.62 2.52
C ASP A 144 20.66 -25.79 3.56
N ALA A 145 21.34 -24.71 3.15
CA ALA A 145 22.17 -23.88 4.03
C ALA A 145 21.52 -22.55 4.43
N TYR A 146 20.36 -22.24 3.84
CA TYR A 146 19.70 -20.94 3.99
C TYR A 146 19.07 -20.74 5.37
N LEU A 147 18.40 -21.75 5.93
CA LEU A 147 17.62 -21.60 7.18
C LEU A 147 18.49 -21.57 8.45
N ASP A 148 19.65 -22.23 8.44
CA ASP A 148 20.48 -22.38 9.63
C ASP A 148 21.47 -21.22 9.87
N SER A 149 21.69 -20.35 8.87
CA SER A 149 22.83 -19.42 8.85
C SER A 149 22.47 -17.94 9.06
N LEU A 150 21.21 -17.54 8.85
CA LEU A 150 20.80 -16.13 8.84
C LEU A 150 21.02 -15.42 10.20
N GLY A 151 20.54 -16.01 11.29
CA GLY A 151 20.61 -15.36 12.61
C GLY A 151 22.01 -15.31 13.22
N VAL A 152 22.89 -16.27 12.90
CA VAL A 152 24.23 -16.36 13.49
C VAL A 152 25.21 -15.35 12.86
N HIS A 153 24.99 -15.01 11.58
CA HIS A 153 25.88 -14.13 10.84
C HIS A 153 25.45 -12.66 10.81
N GLU A 154 24.18 -12.37 11.15
CA GLU A 154 23.65 -11.00 11.13
C GLU A 154 24.47 -10.02 11.97
N THR A 155 24.75 -10.35 13.24
CA THR A 155 25.53 -9.48 14.15
C THR A 155 26.92 -9.16 13.58
N ARG A 156 27.59 -10.15 13.00
CA ARG A 156 28.93 -9.99 12.42
C ARG A 156 28.92 -9.13 11.16
N LEU A 157 27.87 -9.24 10.34
CA LEU A 157 27.69 -8.40 9.16
C LEU A 157 27.38 -6.95 9.55
N GLN A 158 26.58 -6.74 10.61
CA GLN A 158 26.30 -5.41 11.15
C GLN A 158 27.57 -4.71 11.68
N GLU A 159 28.48 -5.44 12.35
CA GLU A 159 29.80 -4.91 12.76
C GLU A 159 30.69 -4.46 11.59
N LEU A 160 30.45 -5.01 10.40
CA LEU A 160 31.14 -4.64 9.15
C LEU A 160 30.45 -3.51 8.40
N GLY A 161 29.32 -3.00 8.90
CA GLY A 161 28.59 -1.87 8.34
C GLY A 161 27.33 -2.25 7.57
N ALA A 162 26.87 -3.49 7.64
CA ALA A 162 25.55 -3.85 7.12
C ALA A 162 24.44 -3.17 7.95
N THR A 163 23.46 -2.58 7.28
CA THR A 163 22.28 -1.95 7.88
C THR A 163 21.06 -2.87 7.90
N GLY A 164 21.08 -3.94 7.11
CA GLY A 164 20.02 -4.93 7.08
C GLY A 164 20.45 -6.20 6.35
N VAL A 165 19.96 -7.33 6.83
CA VAL A 165 20.18 -8.65 6.23
C VAL A 165 18.81 -9.29 6.03
N THR A 166 18.41 -9.49 4.79
CA THR A 166 17.10 -10.05 4.45
C THR A 166 17.28 -11.26 3.55
N GLY A 167 16.75 -12.40 3.97
CA GLY A 167 16.68 -13.58 3.11
C GLY A 167 15.37 -13.58 2.31
N THR A 168 15.45 -13.92 1.03
CA THR A 168 14.27 -14.22 0.20
C THR A 168 14.35 -15.65 -0.32
N TRP A 169 13.27 -16.40 -0.14
CA TRP A 169 13.10 -17.71 -0.75
C TRP A 169 12.35 -17.55 -2.08
N THR A 170 12.95 -18.01 -3.17
CA THR A 170 12.30 -18.07 -4.49
C THR A 170 12.30 -19.51 -5.00
N ASP A 171 11.40 -19.82 -5.93
CA ASP A 171 11.30 -21.15 -6.54
C ASP A 171 12.53 -21.53 -7.38
N GLU A 172 13.33 -20.54 -7.78
CA GLU A 172 14.56 -20.75 -8.56
C GLU A 172 15.76 -20.99 -7.63
N LEU A 173 16.16 -19.99 -6.84
CA LEU A 173 17.30 -20.07 -5.91
C LEU A 173 17.08 -19.12 -4.71
N PRO A 174 17.30 -19.58 -3.47
CA PRO A 174 17.25 -18.69 -2.31
C PRO A 174 18.46 -17.76 -2.31
N TYR A 175 18.23 -16.50 -1.98
CA TYR A 175 19.29 -15.50 -1.89
C TYR A 175 19.19 -14.65 -0.62
N LEU A 176 20.35 -14.14 -0.22
CA LEU A 176 20.53 -13.25 0.92
C LEU A 176 20.89 -11.86 0.41
N ASP A 177 20.06 -10.87 0.72
CA ASP A 177 20.32 -9.47 0.39
C ASP A 177 20.89 -8.77 1.64
N VAL A 178 22.12 -8.26 1.51
CA VAL A 178 22.84 -7.55 2.58
C VAL A 178 23.01 -6.09 2.18
N SER A 179 22.26 -5.22 2.86
CA SER A 179 22.21 -3.78 2.62
C SER A 179 23.28 -3.05 3.44
N PHE A 180 23.95 -2.05 2.88
CA PHE A 180 24.94 -1.21 3.57
C PHE A 180 24.95 0.22 3.00
N PRO A 181 25.26 1.27 3.80
CA PRO A 181 25.12 2.65 3.36
C PRO A 181 26.15 3.02 2.29
N GLU A 182 25.78 3.94 1.38
CA GLU A 182 26.70 4.45 0.33
C GLU A 182 28.01 5.02 0.92
N SER A 183 27.92 5.64 2.10
CA SER A 183 29.06 6.21 2.80
C SER A 183 30.02 5.15 3.39
N LEU A 184 29.77 3.85 3.21
CA LEU A 184 30.65 2.81 3.72
C LEU A 184 32.00 2.85 2.97
N PRO A 185 33.14 2.95 3.69
CA PRO A 185 34.47 2.92 3.09
C PRO A 185 34.70 1.67 2.21
N GLU A 186 35.49 1.80 1.15
CA GLU A 186 35.70 0.72 0.16
C GLU A 186 36.41 -0.52 0.76
N ASP A 187 37.30 -0.32 1.73
CA ASP A 187 37.94 -1.37 2.52
C ASP A 187 36.90 -2.15 3.34
N ARG A 188 35.96 -1.45 3.98
CA ARG A 188 34.85 -2.05 4.71
C ARG A 188 33.88 -2.78 3.79
N ARG A 189 33.58 -2.24 2.61
CA ARG A 189 32.77 -2.91 1.58
C ARG A 189 33.41 -4.23 1.13
N THR A 190 34.73 -4.23 0.91
CA THR A 190 35.47 -5.42 0.52
C THR A 190 35.46 -6.47 1.63
N ALA A 191 35.72 -6.06 2.89
CA ALA A 191 35.65 -6.93 4.04
C ALA A 191 34.23 -7.52 4.25
N LEU A 192 33.19 -6.71 4.03
CA LEU A 192 31.80 -7.15 4.08
C LEU A 192 31.51 -8.19 2.99
N LYS A 193 31.91 -7.94 1.74
CA LYS A 193 31.77 -8.90 0.62
C LYS A 193 32.47 -10.23 0.92
N GLU A 194 33.68 -10.19 1.47
CA GLU A 194 34.41 -11.39 1.87
C GLU A 194 33.75 -12.14 3.03
N ALA A 195 33.21 -11.41 4.01
CA ALA A 195 32.49 -12.02 5.13
C ALA A 195 31.23 -12.75 4.64
N ILE A 196 30.48 -12.16 3.70
CA ILE A 196 29.31 -12.77 3.07
C ILE A 196 29.73 -14.03 2.29
N ALA A 197 30.81 -13.96 1.51
CA ALA A 197 31.30 -15.11 0.73
C ALA A 197 31.78 -16.29 1.59
N LYS A 198 32.10 -16.05 2.87
CA LYS A 198 32.50 -17.10 3.83
C LYS A 198 31.32 -17.76 4.54
N ILE A 199 30.09 -17.28 4.34
CA ILE A 199 28.90 -17.90 4.93
C ILE A 199 28.69 -19.27 4.27
N PRO A 200 28.50 -20.35 5.05
CA PRO A 200 28.24 -21.68 4.51
C PRO A 200 27.08 -21.68 3.53
N GLY A 201 27.29 -22.26 2.34
CA GLY A 201 26.27 -22.37 1.30
C GLY A 201 26.13 -21.16 0.38
N VAL A 202 26.84 -20.06 0.61
CA VAL A 202 26.95 -18.96 -0.38
C VAL A 202 27.83 -19.40 -1.55
N THR A 203 27.30 -19.31 -2.76
CA THR A 203 27.99 -19.71 -4.00
C THR A 203 28.51 -18.51 -4.79
N ARG A 204 27.79 -17.38 -4.74
CA ARG A 204 28.09 -16.18 -5.50
C ARG A 204 27.65 -14.95 -4.72
N VAL A 205 28.47 -13.90 -4.71
CA VAL A 205 28.16 -12.60 -4.10
C VAL A 205 28.33 -11.50 -5.13
N GLU A 206 27.25 -10.82 -5.45
CA GLU A 206 27.22 -9.77 -6.46
C GLU A 206 26.75 -8.46 -5.87
N LEU A 207 27.32 -7.35 -6.36
CA LEU A 207 26.77 -6.05 -6.06
C LEU A 207 25.54 -5.88 -6.94
N CYS A 208 24.36 -5.88 -6.33
CA CYS A 208 23.15 -5.63 -7.06
C CYS A 208 22.94 -4.13 -7.21
N PRO A 209 22.78 -3.61 -8.44
CA PRO A 209 22.47 -2.20 -8.62
C PRO A 209 21.09 -1.91 -8.03
N VAL A 210 20.93 -0.71 -7.45
CA VAL A 210 19.68 -0.27 -6.78
C VAL A 210 18.45 -0.43 -7.66
N ARG A 211 18.60 -0.34 -8.99
CA ARG A 211 17.49 -0.56 -9.94
C ARG A 211 16.96 -2.00 -9.99
N GLU A 212 17.75 -2.98 -9.57
CA GLU A 212 17.40 -4.42 -9.64
C GLU A 212 17.06 -5.00 -8.26
N CYS A 213 17.48 -4.33 -7.17
CA CYS A 213 17.28 -4.81 -5.79
C CYS A 213 16.65 -3.81 -4.81
N GLY A 214 16.38 -2.56 -5.24
CA GLY A 214 15.72 -1.51 -4.46
C GLY A 214 14.23 -1.39 -4.73
#